data_AF-J9FTE5-F1
#
_entry.id   AF-J9FTE5-F1
#
_cell.length_a   1.000
_cell.length_b   1.000
_cell.length_c   1.000
_cell.angle_alpha   90.00
_cell.angle_beta   90.00
_cell.angle_gamma   90.00
#
_symmetry.space_group_name_H-M   'P 1'
#
loop_
_entity.id
_entity.type
_entity.pdbx_description
1 polymer ?
#
loop_
_entity_poly.entity_id
_entity_poly.type
_entity_poly.pdbx_seq_one_letter_code
_entity_poly.pdbx_strand_id
1 'polypeptide(L)' 'DLGTDEPAPEEISWWSEVFETQRRIMGTSSKAKTEKQITKWLKDPHSDYAEYKMWGNGVALPCVCFVLGGIVWYTQLSPQ' A
#
# COMPACT_ATOMS: atom_id res chain seq x y z
N ASP A 1 -11.67 -13.91 -3.72
CA ASP A 1 -12.09 -12.88 -2.77
C ASP A 1 -11.02 -12.71 -1.71
N LEU A 2 -10.71 -11.47 -1.34
CA LEU A 2 -9.72 -11.16 -0.29
C LEU A 2 -10.38 -10.95 1.08
N GLY A 3 -11.71 -10.89 1.13
CA GLY A 3 -12.46 -10.67 2.37
C GLY A 3 -12.67 -11.93 3.19
N THR A 4 -12.69 -11.77 4.51
CA THR A 4 -13.05 -12.80 5.50
C THR A 4 -14.41 -12.43 6.12
N ASP A 5 -15.44 -13.24 5.90
CA ASP A 5 -16.82 -12.96 6.35
C ASP A 5 -16.96 -12.90 7.89
N GLU A 6 -16.26 -13.79 8.59
CA GLU A 6 -16.16 -13.84 10.05
C GLU A 6 -14.69 -13.75 10.47
N PRO A 7 -14.13 -12.53 10.57
CA PRO A 7 -12.74 -12.36 10.97
C PRO A 7 -12.56 -12.76 12.43
N ALA A 8 -11.55 -13.60 12.69
CA ALA A 8 -11.24 -14.04 14.03
C ALA A 8 -10.70 -12.87 14.90
N PRO A 9 -10.88 -12.91 16.23
CA PRO A 9 -10.31 -11.89 17.13
C PRO A 9 -8.80 -11.73 16.97
N GLU A 10 -8.09 -12.84 16.69
CA GLU A 10 -6.65 -12.84 16.44
C GLU A 10 -6.27 -12.08 15.17
N GLU A 11 -7.06 -12.21 14.09
CA GLU A 11 -6.84 -11.47 12.84
C GLU A 11 -7.07 -9.98 13.05
N ILE A 12 -8.10 -9.59 13.82
CA ILE A 12 -8.38 -8.20 14.16
C ILE A 12 -7.19 -7.61 14.95
N SER A 13 -6.63 -8.37 15.90
CA SER A 13 -5.45 -7.95 16.66
C SER A 13 -4.23 -7.75 15.76
N TRP A 14 -3.95 -8.70 14.88
CA TRP A 14 -2.83 -8.61 13.93
C TRP A 14 -2.95 -7.38 13.02
N TRP A 15 -4.12 -7.17 12.42
CA TRP A 15 -4.35 -6.03 11.53
C TRP A 15 -4.35 -4.69 12.29
N SER A 16 -4.74 -4.68 13.56
CA SER A 16 -4.63 -3.50 14.43
C SER A 16 -3.16 -3.05 14.58
N GLU A 17 -2.25 -3.99 14.82
CA GLU A 17 -0.81 -3.72 14.91
C GLU A 17 -0.21 -3.24 13.58
N VAL A 18 -0.61 -3.85 12.47
CA VAL A 18 -0.18 -3.45 11.13
C VAL A 18 -0.64 -2.03 10.81
N PHE A 19 -1.90 -1.69 11.07
CA PHE A 19 -2.40 -0.33 10.84
C PHE A 19 -1.77 0.71 11.77
N GLU A 20 -1.44 0.34 13.00
CA GLU A 20 -0.72 1.21 13.93
C GLU A 20 0.72 1.45 13.47
N THR A 21 1.40 0.42 12.98
CA THR A 21 2.75 0.55 12.39
C THR A 21 2.72 1.47 11.16
N GLN A 22 1.77 1.23 10.24
CA GLN A 22 1.57 2.09 9.07
C GLN A 22 1.28 3.54 9.47
N ARG A 23 0.43 3.76 10.49
CA ARG A 23 0.11 5.10 11.00
C ARG A 23 1.34 5.82 11.51
N ARG A 24 2.19 5.14 12.28
CA ARG A 24 3.45 5.71 12.83
C ARG A 24 4.43 6.09 11.73
N ILE A 25 4.56 5.25 10.70
CA ILE A 25 5.46 5.51 9.56
C ILE A 25 4.95 6.67 8.70
N MET A 26 3.67 6.67 8.35
CA MET A 26 3.09 7.68 7.46
C MET A 26 2.92 9.04 8.14
N GLY A 27 2.70 9.07 9.46
CA GLY A 27 2.47 10.31 10.22
C GLY A 27 1.19 11.08 9.85
N THR A 28 0.34 10.51 8.99
CA THR A 28 -0.82 11.21 8.39
C THR A 28 -2.09 11.15 9.25
N SER A 29 -2.19 10.24 10.21
CA SER A 29 -3.36 10.09 11.07
C SER A 29 -3.02 10.20 12.55
N SER A 30 -3.73 11.08 13.25
CA SER A 30 -3.59 11.26 14.70
C SER A 30 -4.29 10.18 15.52
N LYS A 31 -5.20 9.39 14.94
CA LYS A 31 -5.98 8.35 15.65
C LYS A 31 -5.76 6.96 15.06
N ALA A 32 -5.65 5.96 15.94
CA ALA A 32 -5.65 4.55 15.58
C ALA A 32 -7.01 4.14 14.99
N LYS A 33 -7.00 3.12 14.12
CA LYS A 33 -8.25 2.51 13.64
C LYS A 33 -8.91 1.74 14.78
N THR A 34 -10.22 1.85 14.86
CA THR A 34 -11.02 1.07 15.83
C THR A 34 -11.24 -0.35 15.33
N GLU A 35 -11.45 -1.30 16.25
CA GLU A 35 -11.74 -2.70 15.90
C GLU A 35 -12.90 -2.83 14.90
N LYS A 36 -13.99 -2.08 15.09
CA LYS A 36 -15.13 -2.07 14.16
C LYS A 36 -14.75 -1.67 12.73
N GLN A 37 -13.79 -0.75 12.58
CA GLN A 37 -13.30 -0.33 11.27
C GLN A 37 -12.40 -1.40 10.65
N ILE A 38 -11.63 -2.11 11.46
CA ILE A 38 -10.77 -3.23 11.03
C ILE A 38 -11.64 -4.42 10.62
N THR A 39 -12.63 -4.80 11.41
CA THR A 39 -13.62 -5.84 11.07
C THR A 39 -14.35 -5.53 9.78
N LYS A 40 -14.80 -4.27 9.58
CA LYS A 40 -15.43 -3.86 8.33
C LYS A 40 -14.47 -3.97 7.14
N TRP A 41 -13.23 -3.54 7.33
CA TRP A 41 -12.19 -3.63 6.30
C TRP A 41 -11.81 -5.08 5.99
N LEU A 42 -11.82 -5.98 6.97
CA LEU A 42 -11.53 -7.40 6.76
C LEU A 42 -12.61 -8.12 5.95
N LYS A 43 -13.87 -7.70 6.07
CA LYS A 43 -14.99 -8.26 5.29
C LYS A 43 -14.94 -7.84 3.82
N ASP A 44 -14.48 -6.62 3.55
CA ASP A 44 -14.34 -6.09 2.20
C ASP A 44 -13.09 -5.19 2.14
N PRO A 45 -11.90 -5.79 1.99
CA PRO A 45 -10.64 -5.05 1.99
C PRO A 45 -10.41 -4.34 0.65
N HIS A 46 -11.21 -4.65 -0.37
CA HIS A 46 -11.19 -3.97 -1.65
C HIS A 46 -11.86 -2.61 -1.52
N SER A 47 -11.24 -1.59 -2.10
CA SER A 47 -11.88 -0.29 -2.21
C SER A 47 -11.49 0.30 -3.55
N ASP A 48 -12.49 0.57 -4.39
CA ASP A 48 -12.29 1.22 -5.69
C ASP A 48 -11.51 2.52 -5.52
N TYR A 49 -11.73 3.27 -4.43
CA TYR A 49 -10.97 4.46 -4.10
C TYR A 49 -9.47 4.19 -3.88
N ALA A 50 -9.11 3.09 -3.22
CA ALA A 50 -7.71 2.71 -3.01
C ALA A 50 -7.04 2.35 -4.34
N GLU A 51 -7.76 1.66 -5.22
CA GLU A 51 -7.31 1.36 -6.58
C GLU A 51 -7.10 2.63 -7.40
N TYR A 52 -8.09 3.52 -7.47
CA TYR A 52 -7.94 4.81 -8.15
C TYR A 52 -6.80 5.66 -7.57
N LYS A 53 -6.55 5.59 -6.26
CA LYS A 53 -5.42 6.27 -5.63
C LYS A 53 -4.08 5.66 -6.02
N MET A 54 -4.00 4.33 -6.15
CA MET A 54 -2.79 3.64 -6.64
C MET A 54 -2.49 4.03 -8.09
N TRP A 55 -3.48 4.02 -8.97
CA TRP A 55 -3.31 4.43 -10.37
C TRP A 55 -3.06 5.94 -10.53
N GLY A 56 -3.72 6.77 -9.71
CA GLY A 56 -3.62 8.24 -9.78
C GLY A 56 -2.32 8.84 -9.22
N ASN A 57 -1.66 8.17 -8.28
CA ASN A 57 -0.32 8.55 -7.80
C ASN A 57 0.81 7.69 -8.40
N GLY A 58 0.44 6.65 -9.16
CA GLY A 58 1.39 5.83 -9.89
C GLY A 58 2.04 6.60 -11.04
N VAL A 59 3.10 6.02 -11.59
CA VAL A 59 3.80 6.53 -12.77
C VAL A 59 3.74 5.49 -13.87
N ALA A 60 3.74 5.94 -15.13
CA ALA A 60 3.77 5.04 -16.27
C ALA A 60 5.06 4.22 -16.24
N LEU A 61 4.94 2.92 -15.95
CA LEU A 61 6.06 2.00 -15.82
C LEU A 61 7.04 2.05 -17.01
N PRO A 62 6.60 2.14 -18.28
CA PRO A 62 7.53 2.25 -19.42
C PRO A 62 8.45 3.47 -19.33
N CYS A 63 7.95 4.62 -18.87
CA CYS A 63 8.75 5.83 -18.72
C CYS A 63 9.82 5.67 -17.64
N VAL A 64 9.46 5.06 -16.50
CA VAL A 64 10.41 4.80 -15.41
C VAL A 64 11.51 3.85 -15.88
N CYS A 65 11.14 2.75 -16.54
CA CYS A 65 12.09 1.78 -17.06
C CYS A 65 13.04 2.43 -18.09
N PHE A 66 12.51 3.26 -18.99
CA PHE A 66 13.32 3.97 -19.99
C PHE A 66 14.34 4.91 -19.34
N VAL A 67 13.90 5.74 -18.38
CA VAL A 67 14.77 6.72 -17.72
C VAL A 67 15.84 6.03 -16.87
N LEU A 68 15.44 5.08 -16.02
CA LEU A 68 16.40 4.36 -15.16
C LEU A 68 17.38 3.53 -15.99
N GLY A 69 16.90 2.87 -17.05
CA GLY A 69 17.76 2.15 -18.00
C GLY A 69 18.77 3.08 -18.67
N GLY A 70 18.35 4.27 -19.09
CA GLY A 70 19.23 5.30 -19.65
C GLY A 70 20.28 5.79 -18.66
N ILE A 71 19.91 6.02 -17.39
CA ILE A 71 20.85 6.41 -16.34
C ILE A 71 21.91 5.31 -16.13
N VAL A 72 21.50 4.05 -15.99
CA VAL A 72 22.43 2.93 -15.84
C VAL A 72 23.36 2.83 -17.04
N TRP A 73 22.81 2.95 -18.26
CA TRP A 73 23.60 2.93 -19.48
C TRP A 73 24.72 3.99 -19.46
N TYR A 74 24.38 5.25 -19.19
CA TYR A 74 25.35 6.34 -19.22
C TYR A 74 26.34 6.36 -18.04
N THR A 75 25.96 5.80 -16.89
CA THR A 75 26.80 5.86 -15.68
C THR A 75 27.69 4.63 -15.51
N GLN A 76 27.31 3.48 -16.11
CA GLN A 76 27.96 2.20 -15.85
C GLN A 76 28.38 1.43 -17.10
N LEU A 77 27.75 1.66 -18.26
CA LEU A 77 27.92 0.81 -19.45
C LEU A 77 28.47 1.54 -20.68
N SER A 78 28.32 2.86 -20.77
CA SER A 78 28.89 3.66 -21.86
C SER A 78 30.40 3.80 -21.69
N PRO A 79 31.22 3.43 -22.69
CA PRO A 79 32.65 3.72 -22.70
C PRO A 79 32.87 5.24 -22.69
N GLN A 80 33.84 5.70 -21.91
CA GLN A 80 34.32 7.09 -21.92
C GLN A 80 35.10 7.39 -23.19
#